data_AF-A0A7C7JVJ7-F1
#
_entry.id   AF-A0A7C7JVJ7-F1
#
_cell.length_a   1.000
_cell.length_b   1.000
_cell.length_c   1.000
_cell.angle_alpha   90.00
_cell.angle_beta   90.00
_cell.angle_gamma   90.00
#
_symmetry.space_group_name_H-M   'P 1'
#
loop_
_entity.id
_entity.type
_entity.pdbx_description
1 polymer ?
#
loop_
_entity_poly.entity_id
_entity_poly.type
_entity_poly.pdbx_seq_one_letter_code
_entity_poly.pdbx_strand_id
1 'polypeptide(L)' 'MAEKPKNVCEEDVFNHIFNTYIKDVRRFIYSKTRDLEVAEDIVQDTFVKIWENCATVISIDT' A
#
# COMPACT_ATOMS: atom_id res chain seq x y z
N MET A 1 12.72 22.93 15.02
CA MET A 1 11.41 22.79 14.33
C MET A 1 11.08 21.31 14.38
N ALA A 2 9.93 20.92 14.93
CA ALA A 2 9.57 19.50 15.01
C ALA A 2 9.20 18.99 13.62
N GLU A 3 9.90 17.96 13.12
CA GLU A 3 9.51 17.25 11.91
C GLU A 3 8.17 16.54 12.17
N LYS A 4 7.20 16.74 11.28
CA LYS A 4 5.96 15.98 11.32
C LYS A 4 6.27 14.55 10.84
N PRO A 5 5.71 13.51 11.47
CA PRO A 5 5.86 12.15 10.99
C PRO A 5 5.34 12.07 9.56
N LYS A 6 6.17 11.55 8.64
CA LYS A 6 5.76 11.29 7.27
C LYS A 6 4.69 10.20 7.28
N ASN A 7 3.64 10.43 6.52
CA ASN A 7 2.56 9.47 6.37
C ASN A 7 2.32 9.21 4.88
N VAL A 8 1.43 8.27 4.60
CA VAL A 8 1.16 7.83 3.24
C VAL A 8 0.52 8.92 2.36
N CYS A 9 0.11 10.06 2.92
CA CYS A 9 -0.49 11.14 2.14
C CYS A 9 0.55 11.88 1.28
N GLU A 10 1.83 11.69 1.58
CA GLU A 10 2.92 12.13 0.72
C GLU A 10 3.09 11.14 -0.44
N GLU A 11 3.00 11.65 -1.67
CA GLU A 11 3.05 10.84 -2.89
C GLU A 11 4.33 9.99 -2.97
N ASP A 12 5.48 10.55 -2.59
CA ASP A 12 6.76 9.81 -2.56
C ASP A 12 6.73 8.64 -1.57
N VAL A 13 6.06 8.80 -0.43
CA VAL A 13 5.91 7.76 0.59
C VAL A 13 4.97 6.67 0.09
N PHE A 14 3.83 7.05 -0.50
CA PHE A 14 2.92 6.08 -1.11
C PHE A 14 3.59 5.31 -2.26
N ASN A 15 4.30 6.00 -3.15
CA ASN A 15 5.02 5.38 -4.26
C ASN A 15 6.09 4.41 -3.77
N HIS A 16 6.81 4.77 -2.70
CA HIS A 16 7.76 3.87 -2.08
C HIS A 16 7.09 2.59 -1.55
N ILE A 17 6.00 2.73 -0.79
CA ILE A 17 5.23 1.61 -0.23
C ILE A 17 4.64 0.74 -1.35
N PHE A 18 3.99 1.36 -2.34
CA PHE A 18 3.39 0.67 -3.48
C PHE A 18 4.43 -0.17 -4.22
N ASN A 19 5.52 0.45 -4.66
CA ASN A 19 6.57 -0.25 -5.41
C ASN A 19 7.26 -1.35 -4.59
N THR A 20 7.37 -1.17 -3.28
CA THR A 20 7.96 -2.15 -2.37
C THR A 20 7.06 -3.37 -2.21
N TYR A 21 5.76 -3.18 -1.99
CA TYR A 21 4.88 -4.26 -1.51
C TYR A 21 3.90 -4.81 -2.54
N ILE A 22 3.63 -4.11 -3.66
CA ILE A 22 2.59 -4.50 -4.63
C ILE A 22 2.71 -5.97 -5.10
N LYS A 23 3.93 -6.43 -5.37
CA LYS A 23 4.18 -7.79 -5.86
C LYS A 23 3.89 -8.85 -4.80
N ASP A 24 4.31 -8.60 -3.56
CA ASP A 24 4.15 -9.54 -2.45
C ASP A 24 2.69 -9.60 -2.00
N VAL A 25 2.01 -8.46 -1.92
CA VAL A 25 0.57 -8.40 -1.60
C VAL A 25 -0.24 -9.11 -2.69
N ARG A 26 0.03 -8.85 -3.99
CA ARG A 26 -0.63 -9.58 -5.09
C ARG A 26 -0.38 -11.07 -5.00
N ARG A 27 0.86 -11.49 -4.71
CA ARG A 27 1.21 -12.92 -4.56
C ARG A 27 0.46 -13.56 -3.40
N PHE A 28 0.34 -12.86 -2.27
CA PHE A 28 -0.41 -13.32 -1.11
C PHE A 28 -1.90 -13.48 -1.45
N ILE A 29 -2.53 -12.47 -2.07
CA ILE A 29 -3.94 -12.54 -2.47
C ILE A 29 -4.16 -13.68 -3.47
N TYR A 30 -3.32 -13.78 -4.51
CA TYR A 30 -3.40 -14.86 -5.49
C TYR A 30 -3.28 -16.25 -4.84
N SER A 31 -2.46 -16.40 -3.79
CA SER A 31 -2.34 -17.67 -3.06
C SER A 31 -3.68 -18.12 -2.44
N LYS A 32 -4.58 -17.17 -2.15
CA LYS A 32 -5.91 -17.39 -1.56
C LYS A 32 -7.00 -17.50 -2.61
N THR A 33 -7.00 -16.63 -3.62
CA THR A 33 -8.05 -16.59 -4.65
C THR A 33 -7.84 -17.63 -5.74
N ARG A 34 -6.58 -17.96 -6.07
CA ARG A 34 -6.18 -18.77 -7.23
C ARG A 34 -6.66 -18.23 -8.56
N ASP A 35 -7.01 -16.95 -8.59
CA ASP A 35 -7.51 -16.21 -9.74
C ASP A 35 -6.70 -14.91 -9.84
N LEU A 36 -6.10 -14.68 -11.02
CA LEU A 36 -5.21 -13.54 -11.24
C LEU A 36 -5.99 -12.24 -11.38
N GLU A 37 -7.11 -12.24 -12.09
CA GLU A 37 -7.94 -11.05 -12.32
C GLU A 37 -8.50 -10.57 -10.98
N VAL A 38 -9.09 -11.49 -10.20
CA VAL A 38 -9.58 -11.18 -8.86
C VAL A 38 -8.45 -10.71 -7.94
N ALA A 39 -7.25 -11.29 -8.04
CA ALA A 39 -6.12 -10.85 -7.23
C ALA A 39 -5.63 -9.44 -7.61
N GLU A 40 -5.69 -9.09 -8.89
CA GLU A 40 -5.35 -7.75 -9.37
C GLU A 40 -6.38 -6.70 -8.95
N ASP A 41 -7.67 -7.03 -9.00
CA ASP A 41 -8.73 -6.14 -8.52
C ASP A 41 -8.59 -5.86 -7.02
N ILE A 42 -8.43 -6.92 -6.20
CA ILE A 42 -8.29 -6.78 -4.75
C ILE A 42 -7.02 -6.00 -4.39
N VAL A 43 -5.90 -6.21 -5.10
CA VAL A 43 -4.66 -5.50 -4.78
C VAL A 43 -4.79 -4.01 -5.11
N GLN A 44 -5.41 -3.64 -6.23
CA GLN A 44 -5.67 -2.24 -6.57
C GLN A 44 -6.55 -1.58 -5.51
N ASP A 45 -7.69 -2.19 -5.16
CA ASP A 45 -8.58 -1.71 -4.10
C ASP A 45 -7.88 -1.56 -2.75
N THR A 46 -6.95 -2.46 -2.44
CA THR A 46 -6.18 -2.40 -1.19
C THR A 46 -5.31 -1.14 -1.13
N PHE A 47 -4.59 -0.83 -2.20
CA PHE A 47 -3.75 0.36 -2.25
C PHE A 47 -4.56 1.66 -2.36
N VAL A 48 -5.73 1.64 -3.01
CA VAL A 48 -6.68 2.77 -2.96
C VAL A 48 -7.13 3.04 -1.53
N LYS A 49 -7.54 2.02 -0.78
CA LYS A 49 -7.97 2.17 0.63
C LYS A 49 -6.84 2.67 1.53
N ILE A 50 -5.60 2.25 1.28
CA ILE A 50 -4.41 2.75 1.98
C ILE A 50 -4.25 4.26 1.73
N TRP A 51 -4.41 4.71 0.49
CA TRP A 51 -4.33 6.13 0.13
C TRP A 51 -5.49 6.94 0.74
N GLU A 52 -6.73 6.44 0.69
CA GLU A 52 -7.88 7.10 1.30
C GLU A 52 -7.74 7.26 2.83
N ASN A 53 -7.07 6.31 3.49
CA ASN A 53 -6.83 6.31 4.93
C ASN A 53 -5.40 6.75 5.29
N CYS A 54 -4.72 7.47 4.39
CA CYS A 54 -3.28 7.73 4.46
C CYS A 54 -2.81 8.38 5.77
N ALA A 55 -3.65 9.21 6.39
CA ALA A 55 -3.33 9.90 7.65
C ALA A 55 -3.17 8.94 8.84
N THR A 56 -3.73 7.73 8.75
CA THR A 56 -3.65 6.69 9.79
C THR A 56 -2.48 5.73 9.59
N VAL A 57 -1.88 5.75 8.40
CA VAL A 57 -0.74 4.90 8.04
C VAL A 57 0.52 5.74 8.12
N ILE A 58 1.27 5.56 9.20
CA ILE A 58 2.52 6.29 9.45
C ILE A 58 3.68 5.50 8.83
N SER A 59 4.59 6.16 8.12
CA SER A 59 5.85 5.49 7.78
C SER A 59 6.67 5.35 9.05
N ILE A 60 6.91 4.11 9.48
CA ILE A 60 7.90 3.86 10.53
C ILE A 60 9.24 4.02 9.82
N ASP A 61 9.87 5.20 9.98
CA ASP A 61 11.23 5.44 9.54
C ASP A 61 12.11 4.29 10.07
N THR A 62 12.63 3.48 9.17
CA THR A 62 13.65 2.45 9.46
C THR A 62 15.02 3.04 9.21
#